data_AF-A0A7W3X5M5-F1
#
_entry.id   AF-A0A7W3X5M5-F1
#
_cell.length_a   1.000
_cell.length_b   1.000
_cell.length_c   1.000
_cell.angle_alpha   90.00
_cell.angle_beta   90.00
_cell.angle_gamma   90.00
#
_symmetry.space_group_name_H-M   'P 1'
#
loop_
_entity.id
_entity.type
_entity.pdbx_description
1 polymer ?
#
loop_
_entity_poly.entity_id
_entity_poly.type
_entity_poly.pdbx_seq_one_letter_code
_entity_poly.pdbx_strand_id
1 'polypeptide(L)'
;MSNQMLGAFGPYTSEINPEAKAAFADAMEHFVGVKYSPVAVASQVVSGINYSFFCNAEVVVPGSTVYPAMVDVYKPLNGPAQLTHIGKLNR
;
A
#
# COMPACT_ATOMS: atom_id res chain seq x y z
N MET A 1 -0.22 -25.40 4.35
CA MET A 1 -1.00 -24.97 3.17
C MET A 1 -1.95 -23.88 3.65
N SER A 2 -1.72 -22.62 3.28
CA SER A 2 -2.62 -21.50 3.62
C SER A 2 -3.82 -21.53 2.66
N ASN A 3 -5.04 -21.66 3.19
CA ASN A 3 -6.27 -21.48 2.43
C ASN A 3 -6.38 -20.02 2.00
N GLN A 4 -5.95 -19.70 0.78
CA GLN A 4 -6.20 -18.40 0.19
C GLN A 4 -7.64 -18.40 -0.34
N MET A 5 -8.56 -17.82 0.41
CA MET A 5 -9.93 -17.62 -0.04
C MET A 5 -9.94 -16.64 -1.23
N LEU A 6 -10.62 -17.01 -2.31
CA LEU A 6 -10.77 -16.12 -3.47
C LEU A 6 -11.45 -14.82 -3.03
N GLY A 7 -10.82 -13.69 -3.31
CA GLY A 7 -11.31 -12.38 -2.90
C GLY A 7 -10.99 -11.98 -1.45
N ALA A 8 -10.11 -12.69 -0.73
CA ALA A 8 -9.48 -12.16 0.48
C ALA A 8 -8.06 -11.64 0.16
N PHE A 9 -7.54 -10.73 0.98
CA PHE A 9 -6.12 -10.45 0.96
C PHE A 9 -5.32 -11.71 1.28
N GLY A 10 -4.25 -11.94 0.51
CA GLY A 10 -3.22 -12.90 0.87
C GLY A 10 -2.46 -12.48 2.13
N PRO A 11 -1.53 -13.31 2.62
CA PRO A 11 -0.68 -12.95 3.74
C PRO A 11 0.17 -11.73 3.41
N TYR A 12 0.47 -10.92 4.43
CA TYR A 12 1.48 -9.88 4.30
C TYR A 12 2.85 -10.51 4.07
N THR A 13 3.61 -9.90 3.17
CA THR A 13 5.01 -10.24 2.92
C THR A 13 5.84 -8.97 2.84
N SER A 14 7.09 -9.04 3.31
CA SER A 14 8.08 -7.98 3.12
C SER A 14 8.68 -7.97 1.71
N GLU A 15 8.38 -9.00 0.90
CA GLU A 15 8.80 -9.09 -0.50
C GLU A 15 7.87 -8.27 -1.40
N ILE A 16 8.17 -6.98 -1.52
CA ILE A 16 7.41 -6.08 -2.40
C ILE A 16 7.95 -6.22 -3.83
N ASN A 17 7.20 -6.94 -4.66
CA ASN A 17 7.55 -7.19 -6.06
C ASN A 17 7.49 -5.90 -6.92
N PRO A 18 8.08 -5.90 -8.14
CA PRO A 18 8.09 -4.72 -9.01
C PRO A 18 6.70 -4.19 -9.34
N GLU A 19 5.71 -5.05 -9.50
CA GLU A 19 4.34 -4.67 -9.85
C GLU A 19 3.67 -3.88 -8.72
N ALA A 20 3.80 -4.36 -7.47
CA ALA A 20 3.31 -3.67 -6.29
C ALA A 20 4.04 -2.34 -6.07
N LYS A 21 5.37 -2.30 -6.28
CA LYS A 21 6.15 -1.05 -6.21
C LYS A 21 5.68 -0.03 -7.24
N ALA A 22 5.45 -0.47 -8.47
CA ALA A 22 4.95 0.41 -9.54
C ALA A 22 3.55 0.92 -9.22
N ALA A 23 2.63 0.05 -8.78
CA ALA A 23 1.28 0.46 -8.38
C ALA A 23 1.30 1.46 -7.20
N PHE A 24 2.18 1.26 -6.22
CA PHE A 24 2.35 2.21 -5.12
C PHE A 24 2.86 3.56 -5.61
N ALA A 25 3.91 3.58 -6.43
CA ALA A 25 4.49 4.81 -6.96
C ALA A 25 3.49 5.61 -7.79
N ASP A 26 2.75 4.93 -8.68
CA ASP A 26 1.70 5.49 -9.53
C ASP A 26 0.56 6.09 -8.68
N ALA A 27 0.09 5.35 -7.67
CA ALA A 27 -0.96 5.85 -6.77
C ALA A 27 -0.52 7.02 -5.86
N MET A 28 0.78 7.16 -5.60
CA MET A 28 1.35 8.16 -4.69
C MET A 28 2.00 9.35 -5.41
N GLU A 29 2.04 9.37 -6.75
CA GLU A 29 2.79 10.35 -7.55
C GLU A 29 2.44 11.81 -7.21
N HIS A 30 1.18 12.08 -6.84
CA HIS A 30 0.69 13.42 -6.48
C HIS A 30 0.37 13.57 -4.99
N PHE A 31 0.71 12.57 -4.17
CA PHE A 31 0.48 12.64 -2.73
C PHE A 31 1.66 13.33 -2.03
N VAL A 32 1.39 14.45 -1.35
CA VAL A 32 2.41 15.31 -0.72
C VAL A 32 2.15 15.52 0.78
N GLY A 33 3.16 16.00 1.51
CA GLY A 33 3.07 16.36 2.93
C GLY A 33 3.40 15.23 3.91
N VAL A 34 3.27 13.97 3.49
CA VAL A 34 3.70 12.80 4.26
C VAL A 34 4.40 11.81 3.34
N LYS A 35 5.58 11.35 3.72
CA LYS A 35 6.31 10.28 3.05
C LYS A 35 5.86 8.94 3.60
N TYR A 36 5.36 8.07 2.73
CA TYR A 36 5.02 6.69 3.08
C TYR A 36 6.06 5.75 2.48
N SER A 37 6.72 4.97 3.34
CA SER A 37 7.71 3.97 2.94
C SER A 37 7.14 2.57 3.19
N PRO A 38 6.74 1.81 2.14
CA PRO A 38 6.24 0.45 2.29
C PRO A 38 7.26 -0.49 2.95
N VAL A 39 6.80 -1.27 3.92
CA VAL A 39 7.57 -2.29 4.64
C VAL A 39 7.06 -3.69 4.34
N ALA A 40 5.74 -3.84 4.22
CA ALA A 40 5.09 -5.09 3.82
C ALA A 40 3.88 -4.80 2.94
N VAL A 41 3.49 -5.78 2.13
CA VAL A 41 2.33 -5.71 1.25
C VAL A 41 1.51 -7.00 1.34
N ALA A 42 0.20 -6.84 1.34
CA ALA A 42 -0.75 -7.90 1.01
C ALA A 42 -1.44 -7.56 -0.32
N SER A 43 -1.79 -8.58 -1.11
CA SER A 43 -2.53 -8.40 -2.35
C SER A 43 -3.80 -9.22 -2.38
N GLN A 44 -4.79 -8.74 -3.12
CA GLN A 44 -6.08 -9.38 -3.34
C GLN A 44 -6.42 -9.24 -4.82
N VAL A 45 -6.66 -10.37 -5.47
CA VAL A 45 -7.10 -10.40 -6.87
C VAL A 45 -8.59 -10.08 -6.95
N VAL A 46 -8.95 -9.11 -7.77
CA VAL A 46 -10.32 -8.65 -8.08
C VAL A 46 -10.46 -8.45 -9.60
N SER A 47 -11.28 -7.51 -10.09
CA SER A 47 -11.23 -7.01 -11.48
C SER A 47 -10.00 -6.11 -11.72
N GLY A 48 -8.83 -6.59 -11.32
CA GLY A 48 -7.61 -5.82 -11.07
C GLY A 48 -6.91 -6.41 -9.84
N ILE A 49 -6.10 -5.59 -9.16
CA ILE A 49 -5.40 -6.00 -7.93
C ILE A 49 -5.58 -4.91 -6.89
N ASN A 50 -6.08 -5.27 -5.71
CA ASN A 50 -5.96 -4.44 -4.53
C ASN A 50 -4.63 -4.77 -3.84
N TYR A 51 -3.88 -3.75 -3.48
CA TYR A 51 -2.71 -3.83 -2.63
C TYR A 51 -3.01 -3.10 -1.31
N SER A 52 -2.59 -3.69 -0.20
CA SER A 52 -2.61 -3.06 1.11
C SER A 52 -1.19 -3.03 1.63
N PHE A 53 -0.63 -1.83 1.76
CA PHE A 53 0.75 -1.61 2.17
C PHE A 53 0.79 -1.18 3.63
N PHE A 54 1.58 -1.91 4.42
CA PHE A 54 1.99 -1.44 5.74
C PHE A 54 3.22 -0.54 5.55
N CYS A 55 3.07 0.72 5.90
CA CYS A 55 4.06 1.76 5.67
C CYS A 55 4.56 2.39 6.97
N ASN A 56 5.84 2.75 6.97
CA ASN A 56 6.35 3.78 7.87
C ASN A 56 6.03 5.15 7.26
N ALA A 57 5.19 5.92 7.94
CA ALA A 57 4.77 7.25 7.51
C ALA A 57 5.53 8.33 8.30
N GLU A 58 6.03 9.34 7.60
CA GLU A 58 6.79 10.45 8.18
C GLU A 58 6.28 11.77 7.57
N VAL A 59 5.81 12.69 8.42
CA VAL A 59 5.43 14.04 7.96
C VAL A 59 6.68 14.76 7.47
N VAL A 60 6.62 15.45 6.33
CA VAL A 60 7.77 16.11 5.70
C VAL A 60 8.05 17.47 6.38
N VAL A 61 8.33 17.44 7.68
CA VAL A 61 8.72 18.60 8.51
C VAL A 61 9.89 18.24 9.43
N PRO A 62 10.81 19.17 9.73
CA PRO A 62 11.93 18.89 10.65
C PRO A 62 11.45 18.44 12.03
N GLY A 63 12.02 17.35 12.57
CA GLY A 63 11.67 16.81 13.88
C GLY A 63 10.38 15.97 13.92
N SER A 64 9.82 15.64 12.75
CA SER A 64 8.69 14.73 12.59
C SER A 64 8.97 13.35 13.17
N THR A 65 7.93 12.73 13.76
CA THR A 65 8.00 11.36 14.27
C THR A 65 7.42 10.38 13.24
N VAL A 66 8.12 9.26 13.04
CA VAL A 66 7.63 8.16 12.19
C VAL A 66 6.49 7.44 12.90
N TYR A 67 5.41 7.15 12.16
CA TYR A 67 4.27 6.39 12.66
C TYR A 67 3.83 5.31 11.67
N PRO A 68 3.25 4.20 12.14
CA PRO A 68 2.73 3.16 11.25
C PRO A 68 1.44 3.62 10.56
N ALA A 69 1.30 3.32 9.28
CA ALA A 69 0.10 3.60 8.50
C ALA A 69 -0.18 2.48 7.49
N MET A 70 -1.45 2.28 7.17
CA MET A 70 -1.89 1.48 6.04
C MET A 70 -2.13 2.39 4.83
N VAL A 71 -1.66 1.97 3.67
CA VAL A 71 -1.91 2.62 2.38
C VAL A 71 -2.52 1.57 1.46
N ASP A 72 -3.78 1.77 1.08
CA ASP A 72 -4.50 0.87 0.19
C ASP A 72 -4.54 1.46 -1.21
N VAL A 73 -4.23 0.62 -2.19
CA VAL A 73 -4.10 0.99 -3.60
C VAL A 73 -4.89 -0.01 -4.44
N TYR A 74 -5.67 0.51 -5.38
CA TYR A 74 -6.32 -0.30 -6.39
C TYR A 74 -5.63 -0.12 -7.75
N LYS A 75 -5.14 -1.22 -8.32
CA LYS A 75 -4.62 -1.26 -9.69
C LYS A 75 -5.67 -1.90 -10.61
N PRO A 76 -6.34 -1.13 -11.48
CA PRO A 76 -7.24 -1.71 -12.48
C PRO A 76 -6.46 -2.52 -13.51
N LEU A 77 -7.15 -3.40 -14.25
CA LEU A 77 -6.56 -4.18 -15.36
C LEU A 77 -5.92 -3.28 -16.42
N ASN A 78 -6.52 -2.12 -16.67
CA ASN A 78 -6.05 -1.10 -17.60
C ASN A 78 -6.14 0.28 -16.93
N GLY A 79 -5.08 1.09 -17.07
CA GLY A 79 -5.02 2.44 -16.49
C GLY A 79 -4.14 2.54 -15.24
N PRO A 80 -3.98 3.74 -14.67
CA PRO A 80 -3.10 3.98 -13.53
C PRO A 80 -3.67 3.41 -12.23
N ALA A 81 -2.79 3.12 -11.28
CA ALA A 81 -3.16 2.76 -9.91
C ALA A 81 -3.78 3.96 -9.19
N GLN A 82 -4.71 3.68 -8.29
CA GLN A 82 -5.45 4.68 -7.55
C GLN A 82 -5.29 4.45 -6.06
N LEU A 83 -4.96 5.52 -5.34
CA LEU A 83 -5.01 5.53 -3.89
C LEU A 83 -6.47 5.44 -3.44
N THR A 84 -6.81 4.40 -2.69
CA THR A 84 -8.19 4.20 -2.21
C THR A 84 -8.36 4.56 -0.74
N HIS A 85 -7.33 4.34 0.08
CA HIS A 85 -7.40 4.65 1.51
C HIS A 85 -6.01 4.85 2.11
N ILE A 86 -5.93 5.77 3.09
CA ILE A 86 -4.78 5.92 3.98
C ILE A 86 -5.32 5.95 5.41
N GLY A 87 -4.83 5.02 6.23
CA GLY A 87 -5.18 4.94 7.64
C GLY A 87 -3.94 5.00 8.51
N LYS A 88 -3.82 6.02 9.36
CA LYS A 88 -2.85 6.00 10.45
C LYS A 88 -3.23 4.90 11.43
N LEU A 89 -2.28 4.06 11.80
CA LEU A 89 -2.47 3.03 12.82
C LEU A 89 -2.16 3.65 14.19
N ASN A 90 -3.19 3.79 15.01
CA ASN A 90 -3.05 4.20 16.40
C ASN A 90 -2.78 2.95 17.25
N ARG A 91 -1.90 3.10 18.25
CA ARG A 91 -1.69 2.07 19.28
C ARG A 91 -2.88 1.97 20.22
#